data_AF-A0A6B2G4U2-F1
#
_entry.id   AF-A0A6B2G4U2-F1
#
_cell.length_a   1.000
_cell.length_b   1.000
_cell.length_c   1.000
_cell.angle_alpha   90.00
_cell.angle_beta   90.00
_cell.angle_gamma   90.00
#
_symmetry.space_group_name_H-M   'P 1'
#
loop_
_entity.id
_entity.type
_entity.pdbx_description
1 polymer ?
#
loop_
_entity_poly.entity_id
_entity_poly.type
_entity_poly.pdbx_seq_one_letter_code
_entity_poly.pdbx_strand_id
1 'polypeptide(L)'
;MLTILNEWYVTWCNSGEPLVKNWFLIKSPIPMLFICVSYLAIVFFGQKLMKNKSPFDLRKFMVMYNCAVVLASAYIAIGSIRAVTSVPNFPSALYLEPQNLSKGPGYQMVWLHY
;
A
#
# COMPACT_ATOMS: atom_id res chain seq x y z
N MET A 1 18.99 -24.56 14.90
CA MET A 1 18.91 -23.98 13.54
C MET A 1 17.52 -23.39 13.26
N LEU A 2 16.44 -24.17 13.30
CA LEU A 2 15.07 -23.65 13.09
C LEU A 2 14.62 -22.61 14.12
N THR A 3 15.03 -22.74 15.38
CA THR A 3 14.75 -21.77 16.45
C THR A 3 15.37 -20.40 16.18
N ILE A 4 16.65 -20.38 15.78
CA ILE A 4 17.38 -19.16 15.40
C ILE A 4 16.70 -18.45 14.23
N LEU A 5 16.25 -19.19 13.22
CA LEU A 5 15.53 -18.63 12.07
C LEU A 5 14.19 -18.02 12.48
N ASN A 6 13.45 -18.69 13.37
CA ASN A 6 12.18 -18.17 13.88
C ASN A 6 12.37 -16.90 14.72
N GLU A 7 13.38 -16.87 15.59
CA GLU A 7 13.72 -15.68 16.38
C GLU A 7 14.11 -14.49 15.50
N TRP A 8 14.92 -14.74 14.47
CA TRP A 8 15.31 -13.72 13.50
C TRP A 8 14.09 -13.18 12.75
N TYR A 9 13.21 -14.07 12.28
CA TYR A 9 11.97 -13.70 11.59
C TYR A 9 11.03 -12.87 12.46
N VAL A 10 10.81 -13.28 13.71
CA VAL A 10 9.97 -12.54 14.67
C VAL A 10 10.58 -11.18 15.00
N THR A 11 11.90 -11.11 15.19
CA THR A 11 12.59 -9.84 15.47
C THR A 11 12.45 -8.88 14.30
N TRP A 12 12.64 -9.37 13.07
CA TRP A 12 12.51 -8.56 11.86
C TRP A 12 11.06 -8.09 11.62
N CYS A 13 10.06 -8.95 11.83
CA CYS A 13 8.65 -8.51 11.74
C CYS A 13 8.30 -7.47 12.81
N ASN A 14 8.98 -7.48 13.96
CA ASN A 14 8.74 -6.54 15.05
C ASN A 14 9.56 -5.25 14.97
N SER A 15 10.55 -5.14 14.07
CA SER A 15 11.39 -3.94 13.94
C SER A 15 10.74 -2.82 13.12
N GLY A 16 9.51 -3.02 12.62
CA GLY A 16 8.76 -2.02 11.88
C GLY A 16 8.15 -0.92 12.76
N GLU A 17 7.68 0.14 12.11
CA GLU A 17 7.08 1.30 12.77
C GLU A 17 5.82 0.91 13.59
N PRO A 18 5.74 1.24 14.89
CA PRO A 18 4.62 0.84 15.74
C PRO A 18 3.26 1.39 15.27
N LEU A 19 3.24 2.53 14.58
CA LEU A 19 2.01 3.17 14.08
C LEU A 19 1.25 2.32 13.05
N VAL A 20 2.00 1.53 12.25
CA VAL A 20 1.45 0.73 11.14
C VAL A 20 1.37 -0.76 11.48
N LYS A 21 1.93 -1.17 12.61
CA LYS A 21 2.06 -2.59 13.01
C LYS A 21 0.75 -3.37 13.02
N ASN A 22 -0.37 -2.71 13.31
CA ASN A 22 -1.68 -3.34 13.39
C ASN A 22 -2.49 -3.28 12.08
N TRP A 23 -1.96 -2.66 11.03
CA TRP A 23 -2.66 -2.53 9.77
C TRP A 23 -2.77 -3.86 9.02
N PHE A 24 -3.80 -3.94 8.19
CA PHE A 24 -4.05 -5.10 7.35
C PHE A 24 -2.88 -5.31 6.38
N LEU A 25 -2.45 -6.55 6.19
CA LEU A 25 -1.32 -6.97 5.34
C LEU A 25 0.10 -6.49 5.74
N ILE A 26 0.27 -5.66 6.79
CA ILE A 26 1.59 -5.15 7.21
C ILE A 26 2.29 -6.06 8.23
N LYS A 27 1.52 -6.80 9.05
CA LYS A 27 2.02 -7.61 10.17
C LYS A 27 3.11 -8.62 9.80
N SER A 28 3.08 -9.11 8.57
CA SER A 28 4.02 -10.08 8.04
C SER A 28 4.12 -9.87 6.54
N PRO A 29 5.28 -10.11 5.92
CA PRO A 29 5.41 -10.09 4.46
C PRO A 29 4.71 -11.27 3.78
N ILE A 30 4.36 -12.34 4.51
CA ILE A 30 3.81 -13.57 3.94
C ILE A 30 2.47 -13.32 3.22
N PRO A 31 1.46 -12.65 3.82
CA PRO A 31 0.23 -12.30 3.12
C PRO A 31 0.47 -11.52 1.82
N MET A 32 1.37 -10.54 1.83
CA MET A 32 1.68 -9.72 0.65
C MET A 32 2.35 -10.56 -0.44
N LEU A 33 3.33 -11.39 -0.08
CA LEU A 33 3.98 -12.32 -1.02
C LEU A 33 2.98 -13.30 -1.62
N PHE A 34 2.04 -13.80 -0.83
CA PHE A 34 0.98 -14.68 -1.32
C PHE A 34 0.10 -13.98 -2.35
N ILE A 35 -0.29 -12.73 -2.12
CA ILE A 35 -1.06 -11.93 -3.10
C ILE A 35 -0.24 -11.74 -4.38
N CYS A 36 1.04 -11.38 -4.29
CA CYS A 36 1.90 -11.21 -5.46
C CYS A 36 2.06 -12.51 -6.27
N VAL A 37 2.32 -13.63 -5.61
CA VAL A 37 2.47 -14.94 -6.27
C VAL A 37 1.15 -15.37 -6.90
N SER A 38 0.03 -15.21 -6.20
CA SER A 38 -1.29 -15.54 -6.75
C SER A 38 -1.67 -14.65 -7.94
N TYR A 39 -1.36 -13.35 -7.90
CA TYR A 39 -1.53 -12.44 -9.04
C TYR A 39 -0.74 -12.93 -10.26
N LEU A 40 0.55 -13.22 -10.09
CA LEU A 40 1.39 -13.73 -11.19
C LEU A 40 0.86 -15.06 -11.73
N ALA A 41 0.46 -15.98 -10.85
CA ALA A 41 -0.15 -17.24 -11.26
C ALA A 41 -1.41 -16.99 -12.11
N ILE A 42 -2.32 -16.12 -11.67
CA ILE A 42 -3.54 -15.77 -12.42
C ILE A 42 -3.18 -15.18 -13.80
N VAL A 43 -2.17 -14.31 -13.89
CA VAL A 43 -1.75 -13.73 -15.18
C VAL A 43 -1.22 -14.83 -16.12
N PHE A 44 -0.33 -15.70 -15.65
CA PHE A 44 0.22 -16.78 -16.48
C PHE A 44 -0.84 -17.79 -16.92
N PHE A 45 -1.68 -18.25 -16.00
CA PHE A 45 -2.76 -19.20 -16.33
C PHE A 45 -3.86 -18.52 -17.17
N GLY A 46 -4.19 -17.27 -16.86
CA GLY A 46 -5.19 -16.47 -17.57
C GLY A 46 -4.86 -16.31 -19.05
N GLN A 47 -3.60 -16.02 -19.40
CA GLN A 47 -3.15 -15.95 -20.79
C GLN A 47 -3.39 -17.26 -21.54
N LYS A 48 -3.09 -18.42 -20.92
CA LYS A 48 -3.31 -19.74 -21.53
C LYS A 48 -4.80 -20.04 -21.72
N LEU A 49 -5.65 -19.66 -20.74
CA LEU A 49 -7.10 -19.84 -20.81
C LEU A 49 -7.74 -18.94 -21.88
N MET A 50 -7.23 -17.72 -22.07
CA MET A 50 -7.78 -16.76 -23.02
C MET A 50 -7.29 -16.96 -24.47
N LYS A 51 -6.28 -17.81 -24.71
CA LYS A 51 -5.67 -18.01 -26.03
C LYS A 51 -6.66 -18.32 -27.17
N ASN A 52 -7.74 -19.06 -26.87
CA ASN A 52 -8.76 -19.45 -27.85
C ASN A 52 -10.13 -18.82 -27.56
N LYS A 53 -10.16 -17.70 -26.81
CA LYS A 53 -11.39 -17.00 -26.42
C LYS A 53 -11.35 -15.57 -26.96
N SER A 54 -12.48 -15.06 -27.41
CA SER A 54 -12.60 -13.65 -27.78
C SER A 54 -12.39 -12.74 -26.56
N PRO A 55 -11.81 -11.55 -26.74
CA PRO A 55 -11.61 -10.60 -25.64
C PRO A 55 -12.95 -10.18 -25.03
N PHE A 56 -12.96 -9.97 -23.71
CA PHE A 56 -14.13 -9.45 -23.00
C PHE A 56 -14.31 -7.96 -23.29
N ASP A 57 -15.55 -7.52 -23.54
CA ASP A 57 -15.86 -6.09 -23.57
C ASP A 57 -15.97 -5.56 -22.14
N LEU A 58 -14.86 -5.04 -21.64
CA LEU A 58 -14.75 -4.42 -20.32
C LEU A 58 -14.81 -2.89 -20.39
N ARG A 59 -15.22 -2.30 -21.52
CA ARG A 59 -15.10 -0.85 -21.74
C ARG A 59 -15.82 -0.03 -20.66
N LYS A 60 -17.08 -0.37 -20.36
CA LYS A 60 -17.87 0.33 -19.33
C LYS A 60 -17.25 0.16 -17.93
N PHE A 61 -16.78 -1.05 -17.63
CA PHE A 61 -16.13 -1.35 -16.36
C PHE A 61 -14.82 -0.56 -16.20
N MET A 62 -13.99 -0.51 -17.25
CA MET A 62 -12.72 0.23 -17.26
C MET A 62 -12.93 1.74 -17.09
N VAL A 63 -13.98 2.31 -17.71
CA VAL A 63 -14.32 3.72 -17.50
C VAL A 63 -14.68 3.98 -16.04
N MET A 64 -15.56 3.16 -15.44
CA MET A 64 -15.95 3.31 -14.03
C MET A 64 -14.74 3.13 -13.09
N TYR A 65 -13.91 2.13 -13.34
CA TYR A 65 -12.68 1.88 -12.60
C TYR A 65 -11.72 3.08 -12.66
N ASN A 66 -11.43 3.59 -13.84
CA ASN A 66 -10.54 4.74 -14.00
C ASN A 66 -11.11 6.00 -13.34
N CYS A 67 -12.42 6.25 -13.43
CA CYS A 67 -13.05 7.35 -12.71
C CYS A 67 -12.89 7.20 -11.19
N ALA A 68 -13.10 6.02 -10.64
CA ALA A 68 -12.91 5.75 -9.22
C ALA A 68 -11.44 5.96 -8.80
N VAL A 69 -10.49 5.47 -9.60
CA VAL A 69 -9.05 5.66 -9.35
C VAL A 69 -8.69 7.15 -9.38
N VAL A 70 -9.16 7.93 -10.36
CA VAL A 70 -8.91 9.38 -10.42
C VAL A 70 -9.46 10.10 -9.21
N LEU A 71 -10.67 9.77 -8.76
CA LEU A 71 -11.26 10.37 -7.56
C LEU A 71 -10.46 10.01 -6.30
N ALA A 72 -10.05 8.74 -6.16
CA ALA A 72 -9.20 8.30 -5.06
C ALA A 72 -7.83 9.00 -5.07
N SER A 73 -7.19 9.11 -6.24
CA SER A 73 -5.93 9.84 -6.41
C SER A 73 -6.07 11.32 -6.09
N ALA A 74 -7.16 11.97 -6.52
CA ALA A 74 -7.42 13.36 -6.18
C ALA A 74 -7.61 13.56 -4.67
N TYR A 75 -8.34 12.65 -4.00
CA TYR A 75 -8.53 12.69 -2.55
C TYR A 75 -7.20 12.55 -1.80
N ILE A 76 -6.37 11.57 -2.16
CA ILE A 76 -5.03 11.37 -1.59
C ILE A 76 -4.15 12.60 -1.84
N ALA A 77 -4.16 13.16 -3.05
CA ALA A 77 -3.37 14.34 -3.39
C ALA A 77 -3.75 15.56 -2.52
N ILE A 78 -5.04 15.86 -2.39
CA ILE A 78 -5.53 16.96 -1.54
C ILE A 78 -5.14 16.72 -0.08
N GLY A 79 -5.30 15.50 0.40
CA GLY A 79 -4.94 15.12 1.76
C GLY A 79 -3.44 15.26 2.05
N SER A 80 -2.59 14.84 1.11
CA SER A 80 -1.13 15.02 1.19
C SER A 80 -0.73 16.50 1.19
N ILE A 81 -1.37 17.34 0.36
CA ILE A 81 -1.12 18.80 0.35
C ILE A 81 -1.51 19.42 1.70
N ARG A 82 -2.64 19.02 2.28
CA ARG A 82 -3.06 19.47 3.62
C ARG A 82 -2.10 19.02 4.72
N ALA A 83 -1.59 17.79 4.62
CA ALA A 83 -0.59 17.29 5.56
C ALA A 83 0.71 18.10 5.48
N VAL A 84 1.20 18.38 4.27
CA VAL A 84 2.40 19.18 4.03
C VAL A 84 2.23 20.62 4.53
N THR A 85 1.10 21.26 4.22
CA THR A 85 0.82 22.65 4.61
C THR A 85 0.55 22.84 6.10
N SER A 86 0.20 21.76 6.82
CA SER A 86 0.06 21.80 8.28
C SER A 86 1.40 21.91 9.04
N VAL A 87 2.53 21.63 8.36
CA VAL A 87 3.86 21.70 8.96
C VAL A 87 4.43 23.12 8.77
N PRO A 88 4.72 23.86 9.85
CA PRO A 88 5.37 25.16 9.74
C PRO A 88 6.79 24.98 9.17
N ASN A 89 7.13 25.78 8.16
CA ASN A 89 8.43 25.73 7.47
C ASN A 89 8.78 24.32 6.91
N PHE A 90 7.90 23.75 6.09
CA PHE A 90 8.10 22.45 5.43
C PHE A 90 9.50 22.18 4.85
N PRO A 91 10.18 23.14 4.18
CA PRO A 91 11.55 22.90 3.70
C PRO A 91 12.53 22.57 4.83
N SER A 92 12.36 23.15 6.01
CA SER A 92 13.14 22.85 7.20
C SER A 92 12.75 21.51 7.83
N ALA A 93 11.49 21.09 7.70
CA ALA A 93 11.00 19.80 8.19
C ALA A 93 11.62 18.58 7.50
N LEU A 94 12.19 18.75 6.29
CA LEU A 94 12.99 17.72 5.61
C LEU A 94 14.29 17.38 6.36
N TYR A 95 14.76 18.27 7.24
CA TYR A 95 16.00 18.13 7.99
C TYR A 95 15.76 17.92 9.50
N LEU A 96 14.49 17.89 9.94
CA LEU A 96 14.12 17.70 11.34
C LEU A 96 13.82 16.24 11.66
N GLU A 97 13.79 15.92 12.95
CA GLU A 97 13.43 14.60 13.46
C GLU A 97 12.04 14.14 12.97
N PRO A 98 11.82 12.82 12.83
CA PRO A 98 10.55 12.26 12.38
C PRO A 98 9.38 12.79 13.23
N GLN A 99 8.39 13.35 12.55
CA GLN A 99 7.23 13.94 13.22
C GLN A 99 6.35 12.85 13.85
N ASN A 100 5.68 13.17 14.95
CA ASN A 100 4.70 12.27 15.56
C ASN A 100 3.44 12.19 14.68
N LEU A 101 3.42 11.26 13.72
CA LEU A 101 2.29 11.01 12.82
C LEU A 101 1.06 10.42 13.52
N SER A 102 1.12 10.08 14.81
CA SER A 102 -0.02 9.49 15.54
C SER A 102 -1.27 10.38 15.55
N LYS A 103 -1.11 11.71 15.43
CA LYS A 103 -2.21 12.67 15.48
C LYS A 103 -2.02 13.72 14.39
N GLY A 104 -2.75 13.58 13.29
CA GLY A 104 -2.76 14.58 12.23
C GLY A 104 -3.28 14.05 10.89
N PRO A 105 -3.49 14.94 9.91
CA PRO A 105 -3.93 14.56 8.57
C PRO A 105 -2.95 13.59 7.89
N GLY A 106 -1.66 13.64 8.22
CA GLY A 106 -0.64 12.72 7.69
C GLY A 106 -0.91 11.24 7.99
N TYR A 107 -1.42 10.91 9.19
CA TYR A 107 -1.74 9.52 9.56
C TYR A 107 -2.74 8.88 8.60
N GLN A 108 -3.82 9.62 8.32
CA GLN A 108 -4.91 9.16 7.47
C GLN A 108 -4.44 8.94 6.03
N MET A 109 -3.48 9.75 5.57
CA MET A 109 -2.92 9.61 4.22
C MET A 109 -2.02 8.39 4.08
N VAL A 110 -1.22 8.07 5.10
CA VAL A 110 -0.35 6.88 5.07
C VAL A 110 -1.19 5.60 5.01
N TRP A 111 -2.34 5.57 5.69
CA TRP A 111 -3.25 4.43 5.63
C TRP A 111 -3.93 4.29 4.26
N LEU A 112 -4.42 5.39 3.67
CA LEU A 112 -5.08 5.35 2.36
C LEU A 112 -4.13 5.02 1.21
N HIS A 113 -2.84 5.31 1.36
CA HIS A 113 -1.84 5.01 0.35
C HIS A 113 -1.48 3.51 0.32
N TYR A 114 -1.69 2.80 1.43
CA TYR A 114 -1.33 1.40 1.59
C TYR A 114 -2.48 0.45 1.25
#